data_AF-A0A4Q4X3W5-F1
#
_entry.id   AF-A0A4Q4X3W5-F1
#
_cell.length_a   1.000
_cell.length_b   1.000
_cell.length_c   1.000
_cell.angle_alpha   90.00
_cell.angle_beta   90.00
_cell.angle_gamma   90.00
#
_symmetry.space_group_name_H-M   'P 1'
#
loop_
_entity.id
_entity.type
_entity.pdbx_description
1 polymer ?
#
loop_
_entity_poly.entity_id
_entity_poly.type
_entity_poly.pdbx_seq_one_letter_code
_entity_poly.pdbx_strand_id
1 'polypeptide(L)'
;MTSGYQGRSALQVMSNMDRRIQRHREDHFYAMIGAISTARASSCETSDPCEAFMLVCERKGDYSFIYSAAKRDSTQFRRWRPVSGDLPPILPWHCSGEGQPGHGESEFLYLDQMMVLENHSLDREGEEFVEEWLDSNKIRGVGSLESLQDSAHAALQFMGFKGSPDCISTTHGLFFPCERILADEEITILVATRVRWRFGAPGIAHCYRNAELYTPGVFIGRIDDAVATSVKMS
;
A
#
# COMPACT_ATOMS: atom_id res chain seq x y z
N MET A 1 16.83 5.31 16.27
CA MET A 1 15.92 4.61 17.19
C MET A 1 15.52 3.30 16.56
N THR A 2 15.97 2.18 17.10
CA THR A 2 15.49 0.85 16.74
C THR A 2 14.09 0.69 17.34
N SER A 3 13.04 0.62 16.51
CA SER A 3 11.71 0.32 17.02
C SER A 3 11.74 -1.03 17.72
N GLY A 4 11.17 -1.12 18.93
CA GLY A 4 11.00 -2.39 19.63
C GLY A 4 10.21 -3.39 18.79
N TYR A 5 10.25 -4.67 19.19
CA TYR A 5 9.59 -5.82 18.53
C TYR A 5 8.06 -5.68 18.31
N GLN A 6 7.45 -4.55 18.71
CA GLN A 6 6.03 -4.23 18.51
C GLN A 6 5.80 -2.93 17.72
N GLY A 7 6.83 -2.12 17.48
CA GLY A 7 6.68 -0.80 16.84
C GLY A 7 6.77 -0.82 15.31
N ARG A 8 7.03 -1.98 14.70
CA ARG A 8 7.10 -2.10 13.22
C ARG A 8 5.72 -2.35 12.64
N SER A 9 5.43 -1.68 11.54
CA SER A 9 4.23 -1.97 10.76
C SER A 9 4.38 -3.21 9.89
N ALA A 10 3.26 -3.79 9.47
CA ALA A 10 3.21 -4.92 8.57
C ALA A 10 3.90 -4.61 7.24
N LEU A 11 3.61 -3.45 6.64
CA LEU A 11 4.29 -3.04 5.40
C LEU A 11 5.81 -2.91 5.60
N GLN A 12 6.28 -2.35 6.72
CA GLN A 12 7.72 -2.26 7.00
C GLN A 12 8.37 -3.64 7.08
N VAL A 13 7.70 -4.59 7.74
CA VAL A 13 8.20 -5.96 7.88
C VAL A 13 8.21 -6.66 6.53
N MET A 14 7.12 -6.56 5.76
CA MET A 14 7.03 -7.12 4.40
C MET A 14 8.11 -6.55 3.48
N SER A 15 8.29 -5.24 3.42
CA SER A 15 9.33 -4.58 2.60
C SER A 15 10.75 -5.01 2.98
N ASN A 16 11.02 -5.26 4.26
CA ASN A 16 12.33 -5.73 4.71
C ASN A 16 12.59 -7.22 4.44
N MET A 17 11.52 -8.01 4.26
CA MET A 17 11.59 -9.44 4.04
C MET A 17 11.55 -9.82 2.56
N ASP A 18 11.01 -8.96 1.69
CA ASP A 18 10.83 -9.19 0.25
C ASP A 18 12.10 -9.69 -0.47
N ARG A 19 13.27 -9.14 -0.11
CA ARG A 19 14.55 -9.48 -0.75
C ARG A 19 15.35 -10.57 -0.03
N ARG A 20 14.80 -11.18 1.04
CA ARG A 20 15.52 -12.21 1.80
C ARG A 20 15.36 -13.59 1.16
N ILE A 21 16.46 -14.33 1.11
CA ILE A 21 16.47 -15.71 0.64
C ILE A 21 16.17 -16.63 1.82
N GLN A 22 15.26 -17.58 1.61
CA GLN A 22 14.81 -18.55 2.60
C GLN A 22 14.72 -19.94 1.98
N ARG A 23 14.97 -20.98 2.79
CA ARG A 23 14.95 -22.38 2.33
C ARG A 23 13.52 -22.91 2.24
N HIS A 24 12.71 -22.58 3.24
CA HIS A 24 11.30 -22.94 3.31
C HIS A 24 10.44 -21.67 3.17
N ARG A 25 9.30 -21.76 2.48
CA ARG A 25 8.46 -20.58 2.20
C ARG A 25 7.77 -20.10 3.47
N GLU A 26 7.42 -21.00 4.36
CA GLU A 26 6.79 -20.76 5.65
C GLU A 26 7.68 -19.98 6.63
N ASP A 27 9.00 -20.15 6.56
CA ASP A 27 9.97 -19.41 7.39
C ASP A 27 9.84 -17.89 7.19
N HIS A 28 9.41 -17.48 6.00
CA HIS A 28 9.11 -16.09 5.67
C HIS A 28 8.11 -15.49 6.67
N PHE A 29 6.96 -16.13 6.77
CA PHE A 29 5.83 -15.64 7.56
C PHE A 29 6.09 -15.80 9.04
N TYR A 30 6.77 -16.87 9.47
CA TYR A 30 7.18 -17.01 10.87
C TYR A 30 8.16 -15.91 11.31
N ALA A 31 9.12 -15.55 10.45
CA ALA A 31 10.00 -14.42 10.71
C ALA A 31 9.22 -13.09 10.76
N MET A 32 8.25 -12.90 9.86
CA MET A 32 7.40 -11.70 9.86
C MET A 32 6.52 -11.60 11.12
N ILE A 33 5.89 -12.70 11.54
CA ILE A 33 5.08 -12.77 12.77
C ILE A 33 5.94 -12.40 13.98
N GLY A 34 7.13 -12.98 14.12
CA GLY A 34 8.05 -12.68 15.23
C GLY A 34 8.62 -11.25 15.20
N ALA A 35 8.54 -10.56 14.06
CA ALA A 35 8.97 -9.16 13.94
C ALA A 35 7.87 -8.15 14.30
N ILE A 36 6.60 -8.56 14.27
CA ILE A 36 5.42 -7.71 14.54
C ILE A 36 4.82 -7.97 15.92
N SER A 37 4.94 -9.21 16.40
CA SER A 37 4.26 -9.68 17.60
C SER A 37 5.15 -10.62 18.42
N THR A 38 4.90 -10.62 19.73
CA THR A 38 5.46 -11.60 20.67
C THR A 38 4.61 -12.87 20.75
N ALA A 39 3.46 -12.90 20.08
CA ALA A 39 2.63 -14.10 20.00
C ALA A 39 3.37 -15.21 19.23
N ARG A 40 3.25 -16.45 19.71
CA ARG A 40 3.83 -17.60 19.01
C ARG A 40 2.99 -17.87 17.76
N ALA A 41 3.63 -18.14 16.62
CA ALA A 41 2.90 -18.53 15.41
C ALA A 41 1.98 -19.75 15.66
N SER A 42 2.39 -20.67 16.53
CA SER A 42 1.61 -21.84 16.94
C SER A 42 0.35 -21.53 17.76
N SER A 43 0.13 -20.27 18.18
CA SER A 43 -1.12 -19.86 18.83
C SER A 43 -2.16 -19.34 17.84
N CYS A 44 -1.86 -19.33 16.53
CA CYS A 44 -2.84 -18.97 15.51
C CYS A 44 -3.76 -20.15 15.21
N GLU A 45 -5.03 -19.85 14.94
CA GLU A 45 -6.10 -20.84 14.67
C GLU A 45 -5.97 -21.50 13.28
N THR A 46 -4.98 -21.11 12.50
CA THR A 46 -4.73 -21.57 11.14
C THR A 46 -3.35 -22.19 11.02
N SER A 47 -3.24 -23.25 10.22
CA SER A 47 -1.96 -23.84 9.81
C SER A 47 -1.34 -23.13 8.61
N ASP A 48 -2.06 -22.20 7.97
CA ASP A 48 -1.54 -21.39 6.86
C ASP A 48 -0.72 -20.22 7.42
N PRO A 49 0.60 -20.17 7.15
CA PRO A 49 1.48 -19.12 7.70
C PRO A 49 1.12 -17.70 7.24
N CYS A 50 0.63 -17.52 6.01
CA CYS A 50 0.27 -16.20 5.48
C CYS A 50 -1.02 -15.70 6.14
N GLU A 51 -2.03 -16.57 6.25
CA GLU A 51 -3.24 -16.27 7.01
C GLU A 51 -2.94 -15.98 8.49
N ALA A 52 -2.04 -16.75 9.11
CA ALA A 52 -1.59 -16.50 10.48
C ALA A 52 -0.96 -15.11 10.64
N PHE A 53 -0.14 -14.69 9.66
CA PHE A 53 0.46 -13.36 9.65
C PHE A 53 -0.61 -12.25 9.53
N MET A 54 -1.56 -12.38 8.60
CA MET A 54 -2.63 -11.41 8.42
C MET A 54 -3.50 -11.30 9.68
N LEU A 55 -3.89 -12.42 10.30
CA LEU A 55 -4.64 -12.43 11.56
C LEU A 55 -3.88 -11.79 12.73
N VAL A 56 -2.55 -11.94 12.79
CA VAL A 56 -1.71 -11.25 13.80
C VAL A 56 -1.73 -9.74 13.56
N CYS A 57 -1.67 -9.29 12.31
CA CYS A 57 -1.73 -7.88 11.93
C CYS A 57 -3.10 -7.27 12.27
N GLU A 58 -4.19 -7.97 11.93
CA GLU A 58 -5.56 -7.58 12.25
C GLU A 58 -5.78 -7.46 13.77
N ARG A 59 -5.34 -8.44 14.57
CA ARG A 59 -5.42 -8.37 16.04
C ARG A 59 -4.59 -7.24 16.65
N LYS A 60 -3.50 -6.86 15.99
CA LYS A 60 -2.67 -5.71 16.36
C LYS A 60 -3.34 -4.37 16.00
N GLY A 61 -4.32 -4.37 15.11
CA GLY A 61 -4.94 -3.17 14.55
C GLY A 61 -4.08 -2.51 13.46
N ASP A 62 -3.14 -3.25 12.84
CA ASP A 62 -2.33 -2.76 11.74
C ASP A 62 -2.68 -3.47 10.44
N TYR A 63 -3.44 -2.80 9.60
CA TYR A 63 -3.92 -3.29 8.31
C TYR A 63 -2.94 -3.02 7.17
N SER A 64 -1.71 -2.55 7.43
CA SER A 64 -0.81 -2.12 6.34
C SER A 64 -0.35 -3.26 5.42
N PHE A 65 -0.64 -4.52 5.77
CA PHE A 65 -0.47 -5.68 4.89
C PHE A 65 -1.37 -5.62 3.65
N ILE A 66 -2.47 -4.86 3.67
CA ILE A 66 -3.34 -4.67 2.51
C ILE A 66 -2.62 -3.97 1.36
N TYR A 67 -1.52 -3.26 1.62
CA TYR A 67 -0.66 -2.67 0.59
C TYR A 67 0.34 -3.71 0.03
N SER A 68 -0.11 -4.95 -0.11
CA SER A 68 0.56 -5.99 -0.88
C SER A 68 0.09 -5.98 -2.34
N ALA A 69 0.94 -6.34 -3.29
CA ALA A 69 0.54 -6.63 -4.67
C ALA A 69 -0.10 -8.03 -4.84
N ALA A 70 -0.45 -8.72 -3.75
CA ALA A 70 -1.17 -9.98 -3.80
C ALA A 70 -2.61 -9.79 -4.31
N LYS A 71 -3.16 -10.83 -4.95
CA LYS A 71 -4.55 -10.83 -5.42
C LYS A 71 -5.53 -10.59 -4.26
N ARG A 72 -6.63 -9.91 -4.54
CA ARG A 72 -7.71 -9.69 -3.58
C ARG A 72 -8.64 -10.88 -3.46
N ASP A 73 -9.22 -11.05 -2.27
CA ASP A 73 -10.34 -11.96 -2.05
C ASP A 73 -11.53 -11.51 -2.92
N SER A 74 -12.25 -12.45 -3.51
CA SER A 74 -13.45 -12.16 -4.31
C SER A 74 -14.73 -12.17 -3.47
N THR A 75 -14.65 -12.68 -2.24
CA THR A 75 -15.76 -12.75 -1.28
C THR A 75 -16.22 -11.35 -0.90
N GLN A 76 -17.54 -11.13 -0.88
CA GLN A 76 -18.15 -9.88 -0.42
C GLN A 76 -17.66 -9.52 0.99
N PHE A 77 -17.43 -8.24 1.28
CA PHE A 77 -16.90 -7.72 2.55
C PHE A 77 -15.44 -8.07 2.87
N ARG A 78 -14.76 -8.79 1.97
CA ARG A 78 -13.34 -9.13 2.10
C ARG A 78 -12.49 -8.67 0.92
N ARG A 79 -13.06 -7.95 -0.05
CA ARG A 79 -12.35 -7.59 -1.30
C ARG A 79 -11.18 -6.63 -1.10
N TRP A 80 -11.15 -5.93 0.03
CA TRP A 80 -10.00 -5.14 0.47
C TRP A 80 -8.80 -6.02 0.87
N ARG A 81 -9.06 -7.26 1.27
CA ARG A 81 -8.07 -8.17 1.86
C ARG A 81 -7.37 -8.99 0.77
N PRO A 82 -6.03 -9.13 0.83
CA PRO A 82 -5.34 -10.08 -0.03
C PRO A 82 -5.72 -11.54 0.31
N VAL A 83 -5.71 -12.40 -0.70
CA VAL A 83 -5.82 -13.85 -0.51
C VAL A 83 -4.54 -14.40 0.12
N SER A 84 -4.68 -15.46 0.91
CA SER A 84 -3.52 -16.16 1.46
C SER A 84 -2.65 -16.75 0.36
N GLY A 85 -1.32 -16.63 0.51
CA GLY A 85 -0.33 -16.99 -0.50
C GLY A 85 0.94 -16.17 -0.35
N ASP A 86 1.61 -15.86 -1.46
CA ASP A 86 2.71 -14.90 -1.45
C ASP A 86 2.16 -13.49 -1.20
N LEU A 87 2.81 -12.74 -0.29
CA LEU A 87 2.35 -11.42 0.13
C LEU A 87 3.40 -10.34 -0.20
N PRO A 88 3.71 -10.11 -1.48
CA PRO A 88 4.72 -9.12 -1.88
C PRO A 88 4.24 -7.71 -1.53
N PRO A 89 5.07 -6.85 -0.91
CA PRO A 89 4.71 -5.45 -0.71
C PRO A 89 4.56 -4.75 -2.07
N ILE A 90 3.68 -3.74 -2.18
CA ILE A 90 3.54 -2.97 -3.43
C ILE A 90 4.85 -2.29 -3.87
N LEU A 91 5.69 -1.92 -2.90
CA LEU A 91 7.01 -1.38 -3.15
C LEU A 91 7.97 -1.85 -2.05
N PRO A 92 9.03 -2.62 -2.39
CA PRO A 92 9.96 -3.19 -1.42
C PRO A 92 11.03 -2.18 -0.98
N TRP A 93 10.58 -1.00 -0.56
CA TRP A 93 11.41 0.09 -0.05
C TRP A 93 11.08 0.41 1.40
N HIS A 94 12.06 0.99 2.09
CA HIS A 94 11.89 1.44 3.48
C HIS A 94 10.78 2.50 3.58
N CYS A 95 9.73 2.21 4.34
CA CYS A 95 8.70 3.15 4.75
C CYS A 95 8.83 3.49 6.24
N SER A 96 8.29 4.63 6.63
CA SER A 96 8.14 5.07 8.03
C SER A 96 6.66 5.12 8.41
N GLY A 97 6.35 4.94 9.69
CA GLY A 97 4.98 4.95 10.16
C GLY A 97 4.70 3.86 11.19
N GLU A 98 3.58 3.99 11.90
CA GLU A 98 3.16 3.04 12.93
C GLU A 98 2.34 1.87 12.37
N GLY A 99 1.82 2.01 11.15
CA GLY A 99 0.92 1.05 10.52
C GLY A 99 -0.32 1.74 9.97
N GLN A 100 -1.20 0.95 9.36
CA GLN A 100 -2.49 1.43 8.88
C GLN A 100 -3.54 1.08 9.92
N PRO A 101 -4.01 2.05 10.73
CA PRO A 101 -5.04 1.76 11.71
C PRO A 101 -6.36 1.38 11.03
N GLY A 102 -7.11 0.53 11.70
CA GLY A 102 -8.45 0.18 11.30
C GLY A 102 -9.18 -0.53 12.42
N HIS A 103 -10.50 -0.61 12.28
CA HIS A 103 -11.36 -1.27 13.26
C HIS A 103 -12.54 -1.94 12.56
N GLY A 104 -13.00 -3.05 13.14
CA GLY A 104 -14.22 -3.71 12.72
C GLY A 104 -15.44 -3.08 13.40
N GLU A 105 -16.47 -2.76 12.62
CA GLU A 105 -17.78 -2.39 13.14
C GLU A 105 -18.86 -3.23 12.44
N SER A 106 -19.56 -4.06 13.22
CA SER A 106 -20.49 -5.09 12.71
C SER A 106 -19.80 -6.04 11.71
N GLU A 107 -20.21 -6.04 10.44
CA GLU A 107 -19.63 -6.88 9.38
C GLU A 107 -18.61 -6.13 8.51
N PHE A 108 -18.35 -4.85 8.80
CA PHE A 108 -17.51 -3.99 7.97
C PHE A 108 -16.16 -3.68 8.63
N LEU A 109 -15.15 -3.51 7.79
CA LEU A 109 -13.87 -2.95 8.20
C LEU A 109 -13.88 -1.45 7.91
N TYR A 110 -13.35 -0.65 8.84
CA TYR A 110 -13.03 0.74 8.61
C TYR A 110 -11.51 0.91 8.63
N LEU A 111 -10.96 1.56 7.61
CA LEU A 111 -9.57 2.02 7.61
C LEU A 111 -9.54 3.45 8.12
N ASP A 112 -8.83 3.68 9.22
CA ASP A 112 -8.72 4.99 9.84
C ASP A 112 -7.56 5.78 9.26
N GLN A 113 -7.58 7.11 9.42
CA GLN A 113 -6.46 7.95 9.01
C GLN A 113 -6.14 7.83 7.50
N MET A 114 -7.19 7.79 6.67
CA MET A 114 -7.10 7.76 5.21
C MET A 114 -7.38 9.14 4.64
N MET A 115 -6.55 9.58 3.69
CA MET A 115 -6.83 10.74 2.85
C MET A 115 -7.60 10.26 1.62
N VAL A 116 -8.77 10.85 1.38
CA VAL A 116 -9.66 10.49 0.26
C VAL A 116 -9.45 11.48 -0.87
N LEU A 117 -9.05 10.99 -2.03
CA LEU A 117 -8.79 11.79 -3.22
C LEU A 117 -9.63 11.30 -4.40
N GLU A 118 -10.03 12.24 -5.24
CA GLU A 118 -10.77 11.98 -6.46
C GLU A 118 -9.86 12.11 -7.69
N ASN A 119 -10.29 11.50 -8.79
CA ASN A 119 -9.64 11.71 -10.08
C ASN A 119 -9.82 13.16 -10.51
N HIS A 120 -8.73 13.91 -10.58
CA HIS A 120 -8.72 15.32 -10.90
C HIS A 120 -7.41 15.70 -11.59
N SER A 121 -7.40 16.80 -12.33
CA SER A 121 -6.15 17.37 -12.82
C SER A 121 -5.23 17.73 -11.66
N LEU A 122 -3.93 17.45 -11.83
CA LEU A 122 -2.89 17.83 -10.88
C LEU A 122 -2.88 19.36 -10.73
N ASP A 123 -2.77 19.84 -9.49
CA ASP A 123 -2.55 21.26 -9.25
C ASP A 123 -1.06 21.60 -9.35
N ARG A 124 -0.74 22.90 -9.40
CA ARG A 124 0.65 23.36 -9.54
C ARG A 124 1.54 22.86 -8.39
N GLU A 125 1.02 22.81 -7.17
CA GLU A 125 1.80 22.38 -6.01
C GLU A 125 2.08 20.86 -6.04
N GLY A 126 1.13 20.07 -6.56
CA GLY A 126 1.30 18.65 -6.83
C GLY A 126 2.31 18.40 -7.96
N GLU A 127 2.26 19.18 -9.04
CA GLU A 127 3.25 19.15 -10.12
C GLU A 127 4.66 19.43 -9.58
N GLU A 128 4.84 20.57 -8.89
CA GLU A 128 6.11 20.99 -8.29
C GLU A 128 6.68 19.89 -7.37
N PHE A 129 5.83 19.26 -6.53
CA PHE A 129 6.28 18.18 -5.64
C PHE A 129 6.82 16.96 -6.40
N VAL A 130 6.12 16.52 -7.45
CA VAL A 130 6.53 15.35 -8.24
C VAL A 130 7.83 15.67 -9.01
N GLU A 131 7.95 16.88 -9.54
CA GLU A 131 9.17 17.35 -10.21
C GLU A 131 10.39 17.39 -9.27
N GLU A 132 10.25 17.99 -8.09
CA GLU A 132 11.31 18.06 -7.08
C GLU A 132 11.77 16.67 -6.63
N TRP A 133 10.82 15.74 -6.47
CA TRP A 133 11.15 14.34 -6.16
C TRP A 133 11.95 13.67 -7.28
N LEU A 134 11.53 13.85 -8.54
CA LEU A 134 12.22 13.30 -9.71
C LEU A 134 13.64 13.84 -9.85
N ASP A 135 13.81 15.16 -9.66
CA ASP A 135 15.11 15.82 -9.69
C ASP A 135 16.03 15.32 -8.58
N SER A 136 15.50 15.17 -7.37
CA SER A 136 16.24 14.67 -6.20
C SER A 136 16.78 13.25 -6.38
N ASN A 137 16.08 12.40 -7.13
CA ASN A 137 16.51 11.03 -7.40
C ASN A 137 17.42 10.89 -8.63
N LYS A 138 17.68 11.99 -9.35
CA LYS A 138 18.48 12.02 -10.60
C LYS A 138 17.96 11.05 -11.68
N ILE A 139 16.66 10.76 -11.67
CA ILE A 139 16.06 9.77 -12.58
C ILE A 139 15.78 10.37 -13.96
N ARG A 140 15.87 11.70 -14.13
CA ARG A 140 15.74 12.40 -15.43
C ARG A 140 16.89 12.12 -16.45
N GLY A 141 17.64 11.03 -16.28
CA GLY A 141 18.84 10.72 -17.07
C GLY A 141 18.69 9.71 -18.21
N VAL A 142 17.49 9.16 -18.50
CA VAL A 142 17.31 8.14 -19.56
C VAL A 142 16.18 8.54 -20.49
N GLY A 143 16.53 9.23 -21.57
CA GLY A 143 15.60 9.57 -22.66
C GLY A 143 14.62 10.68 -22.28
N SER A 144 14.27 11.51 -23.25
CA SER A 144 13.19 12.50 -23.16
C SER A 144 11.86 11.76 -22.95
N LEU A 145 11.52 11.41 -21.70
CA LEU A 145 10.17 10.95 -21.36
C LEU A 145 9.23 12.14 -21.58
N GLU A 146 8.20 11.94 -22.41
CA GLU A 146 7.35 13.01 -22.94
C GLU A 146 6.42 13.61 -21.87
N SER A 147 6.19 12.91 -20.75
CA SER A 147 5.32 13.37 -19.67
C SER A 147 5.91 13.17 -18.26
N LEU A 148 5.40 13.97 -17.31
CA LEU A 148 5.69 13.85 -15.86
C LEU A 148 5.31 12.46 -15.32
N GLN A 149 4.19 11.91 -15.80
CA GLN A 149 3.65 10.61 -15.39
C GLN A 149 4.58 9.47 -15.82
N ASP A 150 5.09 9.50 -17.05
CA ASP A 150 6.02 8.48 -17.55
C ASP A 150 7.34 8.51 -16.79
N SER A 151 7.83 9.72 -16.46
CA SER A 151 9.02 9.92 -15.63
C SER A 151 8.84 9.38 -14.21
N ALA A 152 7.69 9.65 -13.59
CA ALA A 152 7.34 9.12 -12.27
C ALA A 152 7.23 7.59 -12.27
N HIS A 153 6.59 7.01 -13.30
CA HIS A 153 6.50 5.57 -13.43
C HIS A 153 7.87 4.92 -13.63
N ALA A 154 8.71 5.46 -14.52
CA ALA A 154 10.07 4.96 -14.74
C ALA A 154 10.90 4.98 -13.45
N ALA A 155 10.73 6.03 -12.64
CA ALA A 155 11.33 6.11 -11.32
C ALA A 155 10.84 5.00 -10.38
N LEU A 156 9.53 4.79 -10.30
CA LEU A 156 8.96 3.72 -9.49
C LEU A 156 9.44 2.33 -9.95
N GLN A 157 9.56 2.09 -11.25
CA GLN A 157 10.09 0.83 -11.79
C GLN A 157 11.53 0.59 -11.36
N PHE A 158 12.38 1.62 -11.40
CA PHE A 158 13.75 1.54 -10.88
C PHE A 158 13.78 1.20 -9.38
N MET A 159 12.78 1.65 -8.62
CA MET A 159 12.60 1.34 -7.21
C MET A 159 12.03 -0.07 -6.96
N GLY A 160 11.59 -0.77 -8.01
CA GLY A 160 11.08 -2.14 -7.96
C GLY A 160 9.55 -2.25 -8.00
N PHE A 161 8.83 -1.16 -8.28
CA PHE A 161 7.40 -1.20 -8.56
C PHE A 161 7.14 -1.99 -9.86
N LYS A 162 6.07 -2.80 -9.86
CA LYS A 162 5.68 -3.65 -10.99
C LYS A 162 4.25 -3.40 -11.46
N GLY A 163 3.61 -2.35 -10.94
CA GLY A 163 2.23 -2.04 -11.29
C GLY A 163 2.07 -1.36 -12.64
N SER A 164 0.88 -0.78 -12.83
CA SER A 164 0.47 -0.14 -14.07
C SER A 164 1.16 1.21 -14.30
N PRO A 165 1.54 1.55 -15.54
CA PRO A 165 1.92 2.91 -15.93
C PRO A 165 0.73 3.87 -15.97
N ASP A 166 -0.49 3.35 -16.17
CA ASP A 166 -1.71 4.15 -16.25
C ASP A 166 -2.05 4.70 -14.86
N CYS A 167 -1.53 5.89 -14.57
CA CYS A 167 -1.73 6.56 -13.30
C CYS A 167 -3.04 7.35 -13.27
N ILE A 168 -3.53 7.59 -12.05
CA ILE A 168 -4.65 8.46 -11.79
C ILE A 168 -4.10 9.75 -11.20
N SER A 169 -4.39 10.85 -11.88
CA SER A 169 -4.05 12.18 -11.37
C SER A 169 -5.07 12.58 -10.30
N THR A 170 -4.57 13.24 -9.27
CA THR A 170 -5.37 13.88 -8.23
C THR A 170 -4.83 15.29 -8.06
N THR A 171 -5.55 16.17 -7.35
CA THR A 171 -5.02 17.51 -7.04
C THR A 171 -3.67 17.46 -6.30
N HIS A 172 -3.41 16.42 -5.50
CA HIS A 172 -2.26 16.35 -4.61
C HIS A 172 -1.05 15.58 -5.16
N GLY A 173 -1.23 14.86 -6.28
CA GLY A 173 -0.22 13.94 -6.78
C GLY A 173 -0.75 12.90 -7.77
N LEU A 174 0.09 11.90 -8.04
CA LEU A 174 -0.15 10.81 -8.98
C LEU A 174 -0.29 9.48 -8.22
N PHE A 175 -1.34 8.72 -8.52
CA PHE A 175 -1.53 7.37 -8.00
C PHE A 175 -1.27 6.33 -9.07
N PHE A 176 -0.34 5.40 -8.81
CA PHE A 176 0.00 4.29 -9.70
C PHE A 176 -0.56 2.97 -9.15
N PRO A 177 -1.64 2.42 -9.71
CA PRO A 177 -2.24 1.19 -9.22
C PRO A 177 -1.40 -0.05 -9.60
N CYS A 178 -1.49 -1.12 -8.82
CA CYS A 178 -0.86 -2.39 -9.14
C CYS A 178 -1.47 -3.05 -10.38
N GLU A 179 -2.77 -2.89 -10.57
CA GLU A 179 -3.51 -3.39 -11.72
C GLU A 179 -4.11 -2.24 -12.53
N ARG A 180 -4.23 -2.43 -13.84
CA ARG A 180 -4.83 -1.41 -14.71
C ARG A 180 -6.30 -1.22 -14.36
N ILE A 181 -6.70 0.03 -14.15
CA ILE A 181 -8.09 0.43 -13.92
C ILE A 181 -8.69 0.90 -15.24
N LEU A 182 -9.94 0.52 -15.53
CA LEU A 182 -10.60 0.91 -16.77
C LEU A 182 -11.14 2.34 -16.66
N ALA A 183 -11.11 3.09 -17.76
CA ALA A 183 -11.43 4.52 -17.78
C ALA A 183 -12.91 4.85 -17.51
N ASP A 184 -13.80 3.85 -17.54
CA ASP A 184 -15.24 4.01 -17.31
C ASP A 184 -15.68 3.73 -15.87
N GLU A 185 -14.73 3.52 -14.94
CA GLU A 185 -15.01 3.23 -13.54
C GLU A 185 -15.06 4.51 -12.70
N GLU A 186 -15.99 4.56 -11.74
CA GLU A 186 -15.94 5.58 -10.68
C GLU A 186 -14.83 5.19 -9.71
N ILE A 187 -13.83 6.07 -9.54
CA ILE A 187 -12.61 5.76 -8.81
C ILE A 187 -12.40 6.77 -7.69
N THR A 188 -12.23 6.24 -6.49
CA THR A 188 -11.77 6.99 -5.32
C THR A 188 -10.41 6.45 -4.89
N ILE A 189 -9.45 7.33 -4.65
CA ILE A 189 -8.12 6.97 -4.16
C ILE A 189 -8.07 7.17 -2.65
N LEU A 190 -7.76 6.10 -1.93
CA LEU A 190 -7.63 6.07 -0.48
C LEU A 190 -6.15 5.98 -0.14
N VAL A 191 -5.55 7.09 0.32
CA VAL A 191 -4.11 7.19 0.61
C VAL A 191 -3.86 7.08 2.11
N ALA A 192 -2.91 6.24 2.51
CA ALA A 192 -2.51 6.13 3.90
C ALA A 192 -1.85 7.42 4.39
N THR A 193 -2.21 7.90 5.57
CA THR A 193 -1.50 9.05 6.19
C THR A 193 -0.53 8.60 7.28
N ARG A 194 -0.68 7.39 7.85
CA ARG A 194 0.17 6.91 8.95
C ARG A 194 1.37 6.07 8.51
N VAL A 195 1.42 5.65 7.25
CA VAL A 195 2.55 4.94 6.64
C VAL A 195 2.97 5.70 5.39
N ARG A 196 4.26 6.04 5.26
CA ARG A 196 4.76 6.94 4.21
C ARG A 196 6.12 6.51 3.70
N TRP A 197 6.37 6.84 2.45
CA TRP A 197 7.72 7.03 1.90
C TRP A 197 8.06 8.52 1.93
N ARG A 198 9.30 8.87 1.57
CA ARG A 198 9.71 10.28 1.48
C ARG A 198 8.98 11.06 0.38
N PHE A 199 8.41 10.36 -0.59
CA PHE A 199 7.82 10.93 -1.80
C PHE A 199 6.31 10.72 -1.89
N GLY A 200 5.68 10.18 -0.84
CA GLY A 200 4.26 9.87 -0.84
C GLY A 200 3.94 8.71 0.09
N ALA A 201 2.95 7.90 -0.26
CA ALA A 201 2.40 6.88 0.61
C ALA A 201 1.80 5.71 -0.17
N PRO A 202 1.64 4.52 0.46
CA PRO A 202 0.79 3.49 -0.11
C PRO A 202 -0.67 3.96 -0.12
N GLY A 203 -1.44 3.49 -1.10
CA GLY A 203 -2.87 3.72 -1.16
C GLY A 203 -3.60 2.57 -1.82
N ILE A 204 -4.93 2.70 -1.90
CA ILE A 204 -5.83 1.78 -2.58
C ILE A 204 -6.78 2.60 -3.45
N ALA A 205 -6.89 2.26 -4.73
CA ALA A 205 -8.01 2.70 -5.53
C ALA A 205 -9.21 1.80 -5.22
N HIS A 206 -10.31 2.43 -4.83
CA HIS A 206 -11.63 1.85 -4.73
C HIS A 206 -12.37 2.15 -6.03
N CYS A 207 -12.68 1.10 -6.78
CA CYS A 207 -13.37 1.20 -8.06
C CYS A 207 -14.76 0.58 -7.96
N TYR A 208 -15.76 1.29 -8.50
CA TYR A 208 -17.12 0.77 -8.62
C TYR A 208 -17.53 0.67 -10.09
N ARG A 209 -17.95 -0.53 -10.49
CA ARG A 209 -18.56 -0.77 -11.81
C ARG A 209 -19.77 -1.70 -11.69
N ASN A 210 -19.49 -3.01 -11.55
CA ASN A 210 -20.49 -4.06 -11.32
C ASN A 210 -20.34 -4.69 -9.92
N ALA A 211 -19.14 -4.57 -9.36
CA ALA A 211 -18.73 -5.05 -8.05
C ALA A 211 -17.63 -4.11 -7.56
N GLU A 212 -17.56 -3.88 -6.25
CA GLU A 212 -16.44 -3.15 -5.65
C GLU A 212 -15.13 -3.90 -5.87
N LEU A 213 -14.11 -3.18 -6.31
CA LEU A 213 -12.75 -3.66 -6.52
C LEU A 213 -11.78 -2.75 -5.77
N TYR A 214 -10.73 -3.35 -5.21
CA TYR A 214 -9.70 -2.65 -4.45
C TYR A 214 -8.32 -2.98 -5.01
N THR A 215 -7.70 -2.04 -5.73
CA THR A 215 -6.34 -2.23 -6.23
C THR A 215 -5.37 -1.38 -5.43
N PRO A 216 -4.35 -1.97 -4.77
CA PRO A 216 -3.35 -1.20 -4.06
C PRO A 216 -2.45 -0.46 -5.05
N GLY A 217 -1.78 0.58 -4.61
CA GLY A 217 -0.90 1.35 -5.47
C GLY A 217 -0.01 2.31 -4.70
N VAL A 218 0.90 2.93 -5.45
CA VAL A 218 1.84 3.90 -4.93
C VAL A 218 1.32 5.29 -5.24
N PHE A 219 1.07 6.09 -4.21
CA PHE A 219 0.79 7.52 -4.35
C PHE A 219 2.11 8.30 -4.25
N ILE A 220 2.37 9.14 -5.24
CA ILE A 220 3.47 10.12 -5.23
C ILE A 220 2.83 11.50 -5.13
N GLY A 221 3.09 12.19 -4.03
CA GLY A 221 2.46 13.48 -3.79
C GLY A 221 2.47 13.88 -2.33
N ARG A 222 1.80 15.01 -2.06
CA ARG A 222 1.70 15.58 -0.72
C ARG A 222 0.68 14.80 0.11
N ILE A 223 1.03 14.52 1.36
CA ILE A 223 0.16 13.85 2.33
C ILE A 223 -0.25 14.87 3.38
N ASP A 224 -1.55 15.13 3.50
CA ASP A 224 -2.11 15.98 4.54
C ASP A 224 -2.83 15.14 5.59
N ASP A 225 -2.30 15.15 6.81
CA ASP A 225 -2.87 14.41 7.94
C ASP A 225 -4.11 15.10 8.51
N ALA A 226 -4.29 16.41 8.25
CA ALA A 226 -5.41 17.18 8.79
C ALA A 226 -6.75 16.81 8.15
N VAL A 227 -6.72 16.24 6.94
CA VAL A 227 -7.91 15.78 6.20
C VAL A 227 -8.17 14.28 6.37
N ALA A 228 -7.39 13.60 7.22
CA ALA A 228 -7.49 12.16 7.40
C ALA A 228 -8.83 11.77 8.05
N THR A 229 -9.50 10.77 7.47
CA THR A 229 -10.82 10.29 7.91
C THR A 229 -10.84 8.77 8.04
N SER A 230 -11.94 8.23 8.56
CA SER A 230 -12.23 6.80 8.57
C SER A 230 -13.07 6.42 7.37
N VAL A 231 -12.63 5.42 6.61
CA VAL A 231 -13.27 4.98 5.37
C VAL A 231 -13.75 3.54 5.53
N LYS A 232 -15.03 3.32 5.21
CA LYS A 232 -15.65 2.01 5.21
C LYS A 232 -15.16 1.17 4.03
N MET A 233 -14.79 -0.09 4.30
CA MET A 233 -14.41 -1.10 3.32
C MET A 233 -15.51 -2.16 3.24
N SER A 234 -15.89 -2.57 2.02
CA SER A 234 -16.98 -3.51 1.74
C SER A 234 -16.60 -4.69 0.84
#